data_AF-A0AA37LVV6-F1
#
_entry.id   AF-A0AA37LVV6-F1
#
_cell.length_a   1.000
_cell.length_b   1.000
_cell.length_c   1.000
_cell.angle_alpha   90.00
_cell.angle_beta   90.00
_cell.angle_gamma   90.00
#
_symmetry.space_group_name_H-M   'P 1'
#
loop_
_entity.id
_entity.type
_entity.pdbx_description
1 polymer ?
#
loop_
_entity_poly.entity_id
_entity_poly.type
_entity_poly.pdbx_seq_one_letter_code
_entity_poly.pdbx_strand_id
1 'polypeptide(L)'
;MGNTGIDPGTLHSIYNEKHSFLVGGGPGGRTYWFLVVHLGKTFYGSQIPRYSKEAEKKLAEKHWTCPITPGVRFSDLYKRKVKSVYTTLPEYVSKKWHFRRITIIGDASHKFQPLTGQGGNSAIETAAALTNSLTDVLNQGSQDLINNDQIESVFQSVQKLRHPRTSKLVKESHDRQRLEAMETPLLKILALYYVPLLGIESVAESWIKTYAPAVSLNMLPVPSRPRAVPYHDELFHKPTRRGLVVVPIYITFVLLSLLGFYRLFTLGTENGLWELLSKVLLSGSLPDYGLKLENSFIGLHSVDSKLRPLVALFLPPLLDPWHNATKLQSICFLSSMFPLMGIFVIEGYRTRNSWTLLHR
;
A
#
# COMPACT_ATOMS: atom_id res chain seq x y z
N MET A 1 30.16 11.28 -7.73
CA MET A 1 29.68 10.35 -8.78
C MET A 1 30.63 9.17 -8.84
N GLY A 2 30.15 7.96 -8.55
CA GLY A 2 30.98 6.75 -8.72
C GLY A 2 31.33 6.54 -10.20
N ASN A 3 32.54 6.05 -10.49
CA ASN A 3 33.10 5.81 -11.85
C ASN A 3 32.29 4.83 -12.75
N THR A 4 31.08 4.45 -12.36
CA THR A 4 30.19 3.47 -13.01
C THR A 4 28.78 4.03 -13.28
N GLY A 5 28.48 5.27 -12.89
CA GLY A 5 27.18 5.91 -13.11
C GLY A 5 26.02 5.35 -12.26
N ILE A 6 26.30 4.46 -11.30
CA ILE A 6 25.35 3.95 -10.30
C ILE A 6 25.91 4.30 -8.92
N ASP A 7 25.21 5.16 -8.18
CA ASP A 7 25.69 5.65 -6.89
C ASP A 7 25.46 4.62 -5.77
N PRO A 8 26.38 4.50 -4.79
CA PRO A 8 26.19 3.62 -3.64
C PRO A 8 24.90 3.94 -2.87
N GLY A 9 24.17 2.91 -2.45
CA GLY A 9 22.90 3.06 -1.73
C GLY A 9 21.68 3.26 -2.63
N THR A 10 21.85 3.26 -3.95
CA THR A 10 20.74 3.30 -4.91
C THR A 10 20.31 1.89 -5.32
N LEU A 11 19.03 1.75 -5.65
CA LEU A 11 18.45 0.55 -6.23
C LEU A 11 17.50 0.95 -7.36
N HIS A 12 17.82 0.53 -8.58
CA HIS A 12 17.07 0.80 -9.79
C HIS A 12 16.30 -0.46 -10.22
N SER A 13 14.98 -0.36 -10.33
CA SER A 13 14.12 -1.34 -11.03
C SER A 13 13.86 -0.84 -12.44
N ILE A 14 14.33 -1.56 -13.46
CA ILE A 14 14.19 -1.18 -14.87
C ILE A 14 13.18 -2.12 -15.52
N TYR A 15 12.08 -1.54 -15.96
CA TYR A 15 10.97 -2.25 -16.56
C TYR A 15 11.17 -2.40 -18.07
N ASN A 16 10.97 -3.60 -18.61
CA ASN A 16 11.00 -3.83 -20.06
C ASN A 16 9.98 -4.91 -20.46
N GLU A 17 9.75 -5.05 -21.77
CA GLU A 17 8.89 -6.12 -22.29
C GLU A 17 9.63 -7.47 -22.25
N LYS A 18 9.02 -8.43 -21.53
CA LYS A 18 9.48 -9.82 -21.36
C LYS A 18 10.80 -10.01 -20.59
N HIS A 19 11.37 -8.94 -20.07
CA HIS A 19 12.56 -8.97 -19.21
C HIS A 19 12.58 -7.76 -18.27
N SER A 20 13.36 -7.83 -17.20
CA SER A 20 13.58 -6.69 -16.32
C SER A 20 15.01 -6.68 -15.80
N PHE A 21 15.44 -5.52 -15.28
CA PHE A 21 16.68 -5.42 -14.53
C PHE A 21 16.44 -4.92 -13.12
N LEU A 22 17.22 -5.45 -12.18
CA LEU A 22 17.42 -4.85 -10.87
C LEU A 22 18.90 -4.51 -10.75
N VAL A 23 19.23 -3.24 -10.54
CA VAL A 23 20.61 -2.76 -10.47
C VAL A 23 20.81 -1.94 -9.20
N GLY A 24 21.74 -2.35 -8.35
CA GLY A 24 22.04 -1.70 -7.08
C GLY A 24 23.49 -1.27 -6.95
N GLY A 25 23.71 -0.06 -6.42
CA GLY A 25 25.03 0.44 -6.04
C GLY A 25 25.40 -0.02 -4.63
N GLY A 26 26.50 -0.76 -4.51
CA GLY A 26 27.00 -1.29 -3.24
C GLY A 26 28.30 -0.62 -2.76
N PRO A 27 28.82 -1.05 -1.60
CA PRO A 27 30.05 -0.52 -1.02
C PRO A 27 31.26 -0.70 -1.94
N GLY A 28 32.25 0.18 -1.80
CA GLY A 28 33.50 0.10 -2.56
C GLY A 28 33.33 0.32 -4.07
N GLY A 29 32.30 1.06 -4.48
CA GLY A 29 32.00 1.33 -5.89
C GLY A 29 31.56 0.10 -6.68
N ARG A 30 31.11 -0.96 -6.01
CA ARG A 30 30.61 -2.17 -6.65
C ARG A 30 29.18 -1.97 -7.15
N THR A 31 28.86 -2.54 -8.30
CA THR A 31 27.50 -2.56 -8.85
C THR A 31 27.03 -4.01 -8.93
N TYR A 32 25.86 -4.27 -8.35
CA TYR A 32 25.18 -5.56 -8.43
C TYR A 32 24.03 -5.45 -9.42
N TRP A 33 23.85 -6.45 -10.27
CA TRP A 33 22.78 -6.43 -11.26
C TRP A 33 22.18 -7.81 -11.46
N PHE A 34 20.89 -7.82 -11.78
CA PHE A 34 20.14 -8.98 -12.21
C PHE A 34 19.48 -8.65 -13.54
N LEU A 35 19.66 -9.52 -14.52
CA LEU A 35 18.84 -9.56 -15.74
C LEU A 35 17.92 -10.76 -15.62
N VAL A 36 16.61 -10.50 -15.53
CA VAL A 36 15.61 -11.56 -15.44
C VAL A 36 14.85 -11.63 -16.75
N VAL A 37 14.77 -12.83 -17.33
CA VAL A 37 14.11 -13.09 -18.61
C VAL A 37 13.11 -14.22 -18.44
N HIS A 38 11.90 -14.03 -18.97
CA HIS A 38 10.87 -15.05 -18.92
C HIS A 38 11.19 -16.23 -19.85
N LEU A 39 11.14 -17.46 -19.35
CA LEU A 39 11.48 -18.69 -20.12
C LEU A 39 10.34 -19.22 -21.01
N GLY A 40 9.30 -18.43 -21.27
CA GLY A 40 8.03 -18.85 -21.88
C GLY A 40 7.14 -19.81 -21.07
N LYS A 41 7.71 -20.71 -20.26
CA LYS A 41 6.97 -21.71 -19.46
C LYS A 41 7.69 -22.07 -18.16
N THR A 42 6.97 -22.73 -17.25
CA THR A 42 7.55 -23.33 -16.04
C THR A 42 8.17 -24.69 -16.35
N PHE A 43 9.40 -24.92 -15.89
CA PHE A 43 10.11 -26.19 -16.02
C PHE A 43 10.11 -26.92 -14.67
N TYR A 44 10.05 -28.25 -14.71
CA TYR A 44 9.99 -29.09 -13.52
C TYR A 44 11.05 -30.20 -13.56
N GLY A 45 11.58 -30.55 -12.39
CA GLY A 45 12.49 -31.68 -12.22
C GLY A 45 13.72 -31.64 -13.13
N SER A 46 13.97 -32.72 -13.87
CA SER A 46 15.11 -32.85 -14.78
C SER A 46 15.05 -31.96 -16.02
N GLN A 47 13.89 -31.33 -16.30
CA GLN A 47 13.72 -30.44 -17.45
C GLN A 47 14.27 -29.03 -17.21
N ILE A 48 14.67 -28.70 -15.97
CA ILE A 48 15.17 -27.38 -15.60
C ILE A 48 16.50 -27.12 -16.35
N PRO A 49 16.56 -26.13 -17.25
CA PRO A 49 17.75 -25.91 -18.07
C PRO A 49 18.93 -25.44 -17.22
N ARG A 50 20.13 -25.88 -17.61
CA ARG A 50 21.40 -25.39 -17.07
C ARG A 50 22.13 -24.64 -18.17
N TYR A 51 22.82 -23.57 -17.81
CA TYR A 51 23.40 -22.67 -18.79
C TYR A 51 24.92 -22.64 -18.70
N SER A 52 25.57 -22.69 -19.86
CA SER A 52 27.00 -22.48 -19.98
C SER A 52 27.35 -20.99 -19.98
N LYS A 53 28.65 -20.68 -19.94
CA LYS A 53 29.13 -19.30 -20.03
C LYS A 53 28.92 -18.68 -21.40
N GLU A 54 28.92 -19.49 -22.45
CA GLU A 54 28.61 -19.08 -23.82
C GLU A 54 27.13 -18.71 -23.94
N ALA A 55 26.23 -19.50 -23.32
CA ALA A 55 24.81 -19.19 -23.26
C ALA A 55 24.53 -17.90 -22.48
N GLU A 56 25.22 -17.70 -21.34
CA GLU A 56 25.17 -16.43 -20.59
C GLU A 56 25.58 -15.24 -21.45
N LYS A 57 26.72 -15.36 -22.16
CA LYS A 57 27.21 -14.31 -23.05
C LYS A 57 26.16 -14.00 -24.10
N LYS A 58 25.70 -15.00 -24.88
CA LYS A 58 24.66 -14.81 -25.92
C LYS A 58 23.40 -14.10 -25.40
N LEU A 59 22.93 -14.46 -24.20
CA LEU A 59 21.81 -13.76 -23.58
C LEU A 59 22.15 -12.30 -23.30
N ALA A 60 23.32 -12.03 -22.70
CA ALA A 60 23.73 -10.68 -22.39
C ALA A 60 23.89 -9.80 -23.64
N GLU A 61 24.42 -10.36 -24.73
CA GLU A 61 24.59 -9.65 -26.00
C GLU A 61 23.27 -9.19 -26.59
N LYS A 62 22.22 -10.01 -26.48
CA LYS A 62 20.85 -9.66 -26.91
C LYS A 62 20.31 -8.41 -26.20
N HIS A 63 20.77 -8.14 -24.98
CA HIS A 63 20.29 -7.05 -24.15
C HIS A 63 21.31 -5.91 -23.98
N TRP A 64 22.37 -5.87 -24.80
CA TRP A 64 23.47 -4.90 -24.62
C TRP A 64 23.04 -3.44 -24.69
N THR A 65 22.09 -3.14 -25.56
CA THR A 65 21.61 -1.78 -25.83
C THR A 65 20.58 -1.31 -24.82
N CYS A 66 20.11 -2.18 -23.92
CA CYS A 66 19.14 -1.83 -22.89
C CYS A 66 19.71 -0.71 -21.99
N PRO A 67 19.00 0.43 -21.88
CA PRO A 67 19.39 1.49 -20.96
C PRO A 67 19.12 1.05 -19.52
N ILE A 68 20.06 1.33 -18.62
CA ILE A 68 19.92 1.13 -17.17
C ILE A 68 19.60 2.47 -16.49
N THR A 69 20.39 3.48 -16.82
CA THR A 69 20.15 4.89 -16.48
C THR A 69 20.37 5.73 -17.76
N PRO A 70 20.04 7.04 -17.78
CA PRO A 70 20.24 7.87 -18.96
C PRO A 70 21.67 7.84 -19.54
N GLY A 71 22.69 7.55 -18.72
CA GLY A 71 24.10 7.50 -19.14
C GLY A 71 24.75 6.11 -19.10
N VAL A 72 24.04 5.05 -18.70
CA VAL A 72 24.62 3.71 -18.50
C VAL A 72 23.78 2.67 -19.22
N ARG A 73 24.41 1.85 -20.06
CA ARG A 73 23.77 0.70 -20.71
C ARG A 73 24.18 -0.60 -20.03
N PHE A 74 23.41 -1.66 -20.26
CA PHE A 74 23.77 -2.97 -19.74
C PHE A 74 25.14 -3.46 -20.23
N SER A 75 25.57 -3.06 -21.44
CA SER A 75 26.89 -3.38 -21.95
C SER A 75 28.04 -2.86 -21.09
N ASP A 76 27.86 -1.70 -20.47
CA ASP A 76 28.89 -1.09 -19.63
C ASP A 76 29.06 -1.87 -18.33
N LEU A 77 27.93 -2.32 -17.74
CA LEU A 77 27.92 -3.17 -16.56
C LEU A 77 28.51 -4.56 -16.85
N TYR A 78 28.14 -5.17 -17.97
CA TYR A 78 28.57 -6.53 -18.31
C TYR A 78 30.06 -6.59 -18.67
N LYS A 79 30.59 -5.60 -19.39
CA LYS A 79 32.03 -5.54 -19.76
C LYS A 79 32.94 -5.34 -18.55
N ARG A 80 32.45 -4.67 -17.50
CA ARG A 80 33.18 -4.42 -16.24
C ARG A 80 32.86 -5.46 -15.14
N LYS A 81 32.14 -6.53 -15.47
CA LYS A 81 31.72 -7.53 -14.47
C LYS A 81 32.95 -8.19 -13.84
N VAL A 82 32.91 -8.37 -12.52
CA VAL A 82 33.90 -9.17 -11.79
C VAL A 82 33.51 -10.64 -11.81
N LYS A 83 32.23 -10.92 -11.59
CA LYS A 83 31.65 -12.25 -11.57
C LYS A 83 30.19 -12.17 -12.01
N SER A 84 29.76 -13.20 -12.71
CA SER A 84 28.38 -13.38 -13.15
C SER A 84 28.02 -14.86 -13.09
N VAL A 85 26.73 -15.15 -13.02
CA VAL A 85 26.18 -16.50 -13.16
C VAL A 85 24.88 -16.41 -13.93
N TYR A 86 24.65 -17.38 -14.82
CA TYR A 86 23.37 -17.54 -15.47
C TYR A 86 22.74 -18.84 -14.98
N THR A 87 21.60 -18.70 -14.32
CA THR A 87 20.89 -19.82 -13.72
C THR A 87 19.39 -19.66 -13.94
N THR A 88 18.70 -20.78 -14.05
CA THR A 88 17.25 -20.81 -13.80
C THR A 88 16.99 -20.45 -12.35
N LEU A 89 15.92 -19.71 -12.11
CA LEU A 89 15.50 -19.37 -10.77
C LEU A 89 14.32 -20.26 -10.34
N PRO A 90 14.50 -21.11 -9.33
CA PRO A 90 13.39 -21.83 -8.73
C PRO A 90 12.61 -20.91 -7.78
N GLU A 91 11.29 -20.97 -7.84
CA GLU A 91 10.37 -20.31 -6.90
C GLU A 91 9.44 -21.36 -6.31
N TYR A 92 9.39 -21.47 -4.98
CA TYR A 92 8.50 -22.44 -4.32
C TYR A 92 8.27 -22.12 -2.85
N VAL A 93 7.21 -22.72 -2.31
CA VAL A 93 7.04 -22.95 -0.87
C VAL A 93 6.72 -24.43 -0.69
N SER A 94 7.54 -25.12 0.11
CA SER A 94 7.35 -26.55 0.42
C SER A 94 6.08 -26.74 1.25
N LYS A 95 5.31 -27.79 0.94
CA LYS A 95 4.09 -28.14 1.68
C LYS A 95 4.39 -28.70 3.08
N LYS A 96 5.58 -29.28 3.29
CA LYS A 96 6.00 -29.90 4.56
C LYS A 96 7.42 -29.48 4.88
N TRP A 97 7.63 -28.91 6.05
CA TRP A 97 8.91 -28.33 6.47
C TRP A 97 9.64 -29.19 7.50
N HIS A 98 9.02 -30.24 8.02
CA HIS A 98 9.62 -31.06 9.06
C HIS A 98 9.22 -32.54 8.95
N PHE A 99 10.06 -33.39 9.53
CA PHE A 99 9.81 -34.81 9.69
C PHE A 99 10.59 -35.31 10.90
N ARG A 100 9.89 -35.81 11.93
CA ARG A 100 10.50 -36.21 13.20
C ARG A 100 11.36 -35.07 13.75
N ARG A 101 12.66 -35.30 13.91
CA ARG A 101 13.62 -34.36 14.48
C ARG A 101 14.34 -33.48 13.44
N ILE A 102 13.88 -33.48 12.19
CA ILE A 102 14.48 -32.71 11.09
C ILE A 102 13.50 -31.61 10.67
N THR A 103 14.00 -30.39 10.51
CA THR A 103 13.25 -29.25 9.96
C THR A 103 14.07 -28.49 8.92
N ILE A 104 13.39 -27.84 7.97
CA ILE A 104 14.01 -27.02 6.91
C ILE A 104 13.54 -25.56 7.02
N ILE A 105 14.48 -24.63 6.89
CA ILE A 105 14.23 -23.18 6.98
C ILE A 105 14.90 -22.43 5.82
N GLY A 106 14.48 -21.19 5.59
CA GLY A 106 14.98 -20.34 4.51
C GLY A 106 14.72 -20.95 3.13
N ASP A 107 15.69 -20.81 2.23
CA ASP A 107 15.59 -21.27 0.85
C ASP A 107 15.28 -22.78 0.70
N ALA A 108 15.57 -23.60 1.72
CA ALA A 108 15.21 -25.01 1.69
C ALA A 108 13.68 -25.22 1.76
N SER A 109 12.94 -24.34 2.45
CA SER A 109 11.47 -24.43 2.59
C SER A 109 10.69 -23.41 1.78
N HIS A 110 11.26 -22.24 1.49
CA HIS A 110 10.63 -21.18 0.70
C HIS A 110 11.67 -20.39 -0.09
N LYS A 111 11.58 -20.42 -1.42
CA LYS A 111 12.51 -19.77 -2.34
C LYS A 111 11.80 -18.67 -3.12
N PHE A 112 12.39 -17.48 -3.07
CA PHE A 112 11.81 -16.25 -3.61
C PHE A 112 12.44 -15.84 -4.93
N GLN A 113 11.67 -15.11 -5.72
CA GLN A 113 12.21 -14.16 -6.69
C GLN A 113 13.08 -13.10 -5.97
N PRO A 114 14.36 -12.90 -6.36
CA PRO A 114 15.31 -12.11 -5.58
C PRO A 114 15.03 -10.62 -5.55
N LEU A 115 14.10 -10.11 -6.38
CA LEU A 115 13.91 -8.66 -6.58
C LEU A 115 13.54 -7.91 -5.31
N THR A 116 12.81 -8.57 -4.41
CA THR A 116 12.32 -7.96 -3.17
C THR A 116 13.35 -8.03 -2.03
N GLY A 117 14.48 -8.72 -2.24
CA GLY A 117 15.43 -9.04 -1.18
C GLY A 117 14.85 -9.90 -0.05
N GLN A 118 13.65 -10.46 -0.22
CA GLN A 118 12.92 -11.12 0.88
C GLN A 118 13.40 -12.53 1.19
N GLY A 119 14.18 -13.19 0.35
CA GLY A 119 14.71 -14.53 0.64
C GLY A 119 15.52 -14.59 1.93
N GLY A 120 16.56 -13.76 2.03
CA GLY A 120 17.41 -13.67 3.22
C GLY A 120 16.63 -13.19 4.46
N ASN A 121 15.84 -12.13 4.29
CA ASN A 121 15.01 -11.59 5.37
C ASN A 121 14.01 -12.63 5.90
N SER A 122 13.33 -13.37 5.01
CA SER A 122 12.38 -14.42 5.39
C SER A 122 13.05 -15.63 6.01
N ALA A 123 14.30 -15.95 5.63
CA ALA A 123 15.10 -16.97 6.29
C ALA A 123 15.40 -16.58 7.74
N ILE A 124 15.81 -15.32 7.98
CA ILE A 124 16.02 -14.78 9.34
C ILE A 124 14.73 -14.80 10.15
N GLU A 125 13.60 -14.36 9.57
CA GLU A 125 12.29 -14.41 10.25
C GLU A 125 11.88 -15.86 10.62
N THR A 126 12.16 -16.84 9.75
CA THR A 126 11.86 -18.25 10.05
C THR A 126 12.81 -18.81 11.11
N ALA A 127 14.08 -18.39 11.12
CA ALA A 127 15.02 -18.73 12.19
C ALA A 127 14.55 -18.16 13.54
N ALA A 128 14.14 -16.89 13.58
CA ALA A 128 13.58 -16.27 14.78
C ALA A 128 12.34 -17.00 15.30
N ALA A 129 11.40 -17.35 14.41
CA ALA A 129 10.23 -18.14 14.78
C ALA A 129 10.61 -19.51 15.39
N LEU A 130 11.59 -20.20 14.80
CA LEU A 130 12.08 -21.47 15.32
C LEU A 130 12.73 -21.31 16.70
N THR A 131 13.58 -20.30 16.87
CA THR A 131 14.24 -20.02 18.15
C THR A 131 13.21 -19.69 19.23
N ASN A 132 12.23 -18.83 18.96
CA ASN A 132 11.16 -18.52 19.92
C ASN A 132 10.44 -19.79 20.38
N SER A 133 9.97 -20.62 19.43
CA SER A 133 9.25 -21.85 19.77
C SER A 133 10.10 -22.88 20.52
N LEU A 134 11.41 -22.99 20.23
CA LEU A 134 12.32 -23.85 20.98
C LEU A 134 12.56 -23.33 22.40
N THR A 135 12.79 -22.03 22.55
CA THR A 135 13.00 -21.39 23.85
C THR A 135 11.77 -21.52 24.74
N ASP A 136 10.57 -21.38 24.18
CA ASP A 136 9.31 -21.57 24.93
C ASP A 136 9.23 -22.98 25.53
N VAL A 137 9.59 -24.02 24.76
CA VAL A 137 9.60 -25.41 25.25
C VAL A 137 10.70 -25.65 26.28
N LEU A 138 11.90 -25.12 26.05
CA LEU A 138 13.03 -25.26 27.00
C LEU A 138 12.73 -24.58 28.35
N ASN A 139 12.03 -23.45 28.35
CA ASN A 139 11.69 -22.71 29.56
C ASN A 139 10.50 -23.30 30.35
N GLN A 140 9.64 -24.10 29.70
CA GLN A 140 8.47 -24.73 30.35
C GLN A 140 8.83 -25.94 31.25
N GLY A 141 10.08 -26.40 31.20
CA GLY A 141 10.65 -27.27 32.24
C GLY A 141 10.46 -28.77 32.01
N SER A 142 11.59 -29.45 31.87
CA SER A 142 11.98 -30.64 32.64
C SER A 142 13.49 -30.81 32.44
N GLN A 143 14.23 -31.39 33.40
CA GLN A 143 15.65 -31.75 33.20
C GLN A 143 15.84 -32.86 32.14
N ASP A 144 14.75 -33.37 31.57
CA ASP A 144 14.72 -34.43 30.58
C ASP A 144 14.91 -33.91 29.15
N LEU A 145 15.44 -34.77 28.28
CA LEU A 145 15.61 -34.51 26.86
C LEU A 145 14.25 -34.27 26.18
N ILE A 146 14.16 -33.24 25.33
CA ILE A 146 12.98 -32.96 24.49
C ILE A 146 12.63 -34.22 23.67
N ASN A 147 11.43 -34.75 23.87
CA ASN A 147 10.96 -35.95 23.18
C ASN A 147 10.51 -35.65 21.73
N ASN A 148 10.18 -36.70 20.97
CA ASN A 148 9.83 -36.57 19.55
C ASN A 148 8.52 -35.79 19.32
N ASP A 149 7.54 -35.92 20.20
CA ASP A 149 6.24 -35.28 20.04
C ASP A 149 6.35 -33.77 20.34
N GLN A 150 7.13 -33.41 21.36
CA GLN A 150 7.43 -32.02 21.69
C GLN A 150 8.16 -31.31 20.54
N ILE A 151 9.19 -31.92 19.97
CA ILE A 151 9.95 -31.30 18.87
C ILE A 151 9.12 -31.21 17.58
N GLU A 152 8.29 -32.21 17.26
CA GLU A 152 7.37 -32.11 16.11
C GLU A 152 6.33 -31.00 16.31
N SER A 153 5.80 -30.83 17.53
CA SER A 153 4.88 -29.73 17.88
C SER A 153 5.53 -28.35 17.68
N VAL A 154 6.81 -28.19 18.07
CA VAL A 154 7.60 -26.97 17.80
C VAL A 154 7.65 -26.71 16.29
N PHE A 155 8.08 -27.70 15.50
CA PHE A 155 8.22 -27.52 14.05
C PHE A 155 6.88 -27.26 13.35
N GLN A 156 5.80 -27.91 13.79
CA GLN A 156 4.46 -27.68 13.29
C GLN A 156 4.00 -26.25 13.58
N SER A 157 4.31 -25.72 14.77
CA SER A 157 3.99 -24.35 15.17
C SER A 157 4.73 -23.33 14.30
N VAL A 158 6.02 -23.56 14.02
CA VAL A 158 6.82 -22.73 13.10
C VAL A 158 6.22 -22.75 11.69
N GLN A 159 5.90 -23.92 11.14
CA GLN A 159 5.29 -24.02 9.82
C GLN A 159 3.92 -23.33 9.78
N LYS A 160 3.06 -23.54 10.78
CA LYS A 160 1.74 -22.90 10.89
C LYS A 160 1.84 -21.37 10.91
N LEU A 161 2.83 -20.83 11.60
CA LEU A 161 3.09 -19.39 11.67
C LEU A 161 3.66 -18.83 10.35
N ARG A 162 4.65 -19.50 9.76
CA ARG A 162 5.47 -18.94 8.68
C ARG A 162 4.98 -19.30 7.28
N HIS A 163 4.32 -20.44 7.08
CA HIS A 163 3.90 -20.91 5.75
C HIS A 163 2.92 -19.94 5.05
N PRO A 164 1.84 -19.44 5.69
CA PRO A 164 0.93 -18.50 5.02
C PRO A 164 1.63 -17.20 4.61
N ARG A 165 2.51 -16.68 5.47
CA ARG A 165 3.27 -15.45 5.24
C ARG A 165 4.27 -15.61 4.10
N THR A 166 5.09 -16.65 4.13
CA THR A 166 6.08 -16.92 3.07
C THR A 166 5.40 -17.21 1.73
N SER A 167 4.29 -17.96 1.71
CA SER A 167 3.48 -18.19 0.50
C SER A 167 3.00 -16.89 -0.14
N LYS A 168 2.50 -15.97 0.70
CA LYS A 168 2.07 -14.65 0.24
C LYS A 168 3.25 -13.84 -0.32
N LEU A 169 4.36 -13.76 0.41
CA LEU A 169 5.52 -12.95 0.01
C LEU A 169 6.23 -13.51 -1.24
N VAL A 170 6.28 -14.84 -1.42
CA VAL A 170 6.79 -15.48 -2.64
C VAL A 170 5.89 -15.09 -3.82
N LYS A 171 4.56 -15.22 -3.67
CA LYS A 171 3.60 -14.80 -4.70
C LYS A 171 3.73 -13.31 -5.05
N GLU A 172 3.83 -12.43 -4.05
CA GLU A 172 3.99 -10.99 -4.27
C GLU A 172 5.32 -10.66 -4.99
N SER A 173 6.40 -11.37 -4.66
CA SER A 173 7.69 -11.21 -5.34
C SER A 173 7.62 -11.67 -6.80
N HIS A 174 6.91 -12.78 -7.06
CA HIS A 174 6.63 -13.27 -8.41
C HIS A 174 5.80 -12.26 -9.20
N ASP A 175 4.65 -11.82 -8.67
CA ASP A 175 3.76 -10.86 -9.32
C ASP A 175 4.47 -9.53 -9.63
N ARG A 176 5.35 -9.06 -8.71
CA ARG A 176 6.19 -7.89 -8.95
C ARG A 176 7.13 -8.11 -10.14
N GLN A 177 7.81 -9.26 -10.23
CA GLN A 177 8.66 -9.56 -11.37
C GLN A 177 7.88 -9.58 -12.69
N ARG A 178 6.66 -10.14 -12.70
CA ARG A 178 5.80 -10.16 -13.89
C ARG A 178 5.44 -8.75 -14.35
N LEU A 179 5.15 -7.86 -13.39
CA LEU A 179 4.90 -6.45 -13.65
C LEU A 179 6.15 -5.73 -14.17
N GLU A 180 7.30 -5.90 -13.52
CA GLU A 180 8.58 -5.31 -13.94
C GLU A 180 9.00 -5.79 -15.35
N ALA A 181 8.71 -7.04 -15.69
CA ALA A 181 8.96 -7.60 -17.01
C ALA A 181 7.82 -7.39 -18.02
N MET A 182 6.82 -6.57 -17.68
CA MET A 182 5.65 -6.27 -18.52
C MET A 182 5.12 -7.52 -19.24
N GLU A 183 4.94 -8.61 -18.50
CA GLU A 183 4.83 -9.94 -19.09
C GLU A 183 3.60 -10.07 -20.01
N THR A 184 2.52 -9.36 -19.71
CA THR A 184 1.28 -9.36 -20.49
C THR A 184 0.94 -7.94 -20.95
N PRO A 185 0.11 -7.76 -22.00
CA PRO A 185 -0.33 -6.43 -22.44
C PRO A 185 -0.99 -5.60 -21.33
N LEU A 186 -1.76 -6.25 -20.45
CA LEU A 186 -2.35 -5.58 -19.29
C LEU A 186 -1.28 -5.10 -18.30
N LEU A 187 -0.30 -5.95 -17.98
CA LEU A 187 0.80 -5.57 -17.08
C LEU A 187 1.68 -4.47 -17.69
N LYS A 188 1.85 -4.45 -19.01
CA LYS A 188 2.50 -3.34 -19.74
C LYS A 188 1.75 -2.03 -19.54
N ILE A 189 0.43 -2.02 -19.71
CA ILE A 189 -0.39 -0.81 -19.48
C ILE A 189 -0.24 -0.34 -18.03
N LEU A 190 -0.34 -1.25 -17.07
CA LEU A 190 -0.19 -0.91 -15.65
C LEU A 190 1.22 -0.36 -15.36
N ALA A 191 2.27 -1.00 -15.86
CA ALA A 191 3.65 -0.57 -15.66
C ALA A 191 3.94 0.81 -16.25
N LEU A 192 3.42 1.11 -17.44
CA LEU A 192 3.71 2.37 -18.15
C LEU A 192 2.84 3.54 -17.72
N TYR A 193 1.58 3.30 -17.35
CA TYR A 193 0.61 4.37 -17.11
C TYR A 193 0.10 4.44 -15.67
N TYR A 194 0.04 3.32 -14.95
CA TYR A 194 -0.48 3.31 -13.59
C TYR A 194 0.64 3.45 -12.54
N VAL A 195 1.71 2.66 -12.65
CA VAL A 195 2.82 2.69 -11.69
C VAL A 195 3.46 4.07 -11.56
N PRO A 196 3.69 4.86 -12.63
CA PRO A 196 4.26 6.20 -12.50
C PRO A 196 3.34 7.21 -11.79
N LEU A 197 2.04 6.95 -11.73
CA LEU A 197 1.08 7.78 -10.99
C LEU A 197 1.06 7.45 -9.50
N LEU A 198 1.71 6.36 -9.08
CA LEU A 198 1.81 6.01 -7.68
C LEU A 198 2.88 6.88 -7.02
N GLY A 199 2.46 7.69 -6.04
CA GLY A 199 3.38 8.43 -5.19
C GLY A 199 4.30 7.51 -4.36
N ILE A 200 5.41 8.07 -3.89
CA ILE A 200 6.41 7.36 -3.05
C ILE A 200 5.78 6.71 -1.80
N GLU A 201 4.68 7.28 -1.32
CA GLU A 201 3.90 6.78 -0.18
C GLU A 201 3.30 5.40 -0.45
N SER A 202 2.87 5.12 -1.68
CA SER A 202 2.34 3.80 -2.05
C SER A 202 3.42 2.72 -1.95
N VAL A 203 4.66 3.07 -2.35
CA VAL A 203 5.84 2.22 -2.20
C VAL A 203 6.19 2.02 -0.73
N ALA A 204 6.23 3.11 0.04
CA ALA A 204 6.49 3.07 1.47
C ALA A 204 5.45 2.21 2.22
N GLU A 205 4.16 2.34 1.89
CA GLU A 205 3.09 1.54 2.46
C GLU A 205 3.24 0.05 2.11
N SER A 206 3.63 -0.26 0.87
CA SER A 206 3.94 -1.64 0.48
C SER A 206 5.06 -2.22 1.35
N TRP A 207 6.15 -1.47 1.55
CA TRP A 207 7.24 -1.88 2.43
C TRP A 207 6.81 -2.05 3.88
N ILE A 208 6.03 -1.13 4.44
CA ILE A 208 5.49 -1.23 5.80
C ILE A 208 4.66 -2.51 5.95
N LYS A 209 3.75 -2.79 5.00
CA LYS A 209 2.93 -4.03 5.02
C LYS A 209 3.78 -5.30 4.97
N THR A 210 4.94 -5.25 4.32
CA THR A 210 5.88 -6.36 4.27
C THR A 210 6.66 -6.51 5.57
N TYR A 211 7.22 -5.41 6.11
CA TYR A 211 8.20 -5.43 7.20
C TYR A 211 7.59 -5.38 8.61
N ALA A 212 6.55 -4.56 8.84
CA ALA A 212 5.94 -4.40 10.16
C ALA A 212 5.47 -5.73 10.82
N PRO A 213 4.93 -6.72 10.08
CA PRO A 213 4.57 -8.03 10.64
C PRO A 213 5.72 -9.05 10.72
N ALA A 214 6.98 -8.65 10.54
CA ALA A 214 8.13 -9.56 10.65
C ALA A 214 8.24 -10.18 12.05
N VAL A 215 8.82 -11.37 12.12
CA VAL A 215 9.03 -12.08 13.39
C VAL A 215 10.38 -11.67 14.00
N SER A 216 10.35 -11.18 15.24
CA SER A 216 11.53 -10.89 16.05
C SER A 216 11.78 -12.00 17.08
N LEU A 217 12.95 -11.95 17.74
CA LEU A 217 13.28 -12.81 18.88
C LEU A 217 12.60 -12.26 20.15
N ASN A 218 11.72 -13.04 20.77
CA ASN A 218 10.91 -12.58 21.91
C ASN A 218 11.63 -12.64 23.27
N MET A 219 12.75 -13.36 23.34
CA MET A 219 13.56 -13.52 24.55
C MET A 219 14.71 -12.51 24.66
N LEU A 220 14.97 -11.72 23.61
CA LEU A 220 16.04 -10.72 23.60
C LEU A 220 15.45 -9.30 23.68
N PRO A 221 16.13 -8.38 24.37
CA PRO A 221 15.71 -6.98 24.37
C PRO A 221 15.83 -6.39 22.96
N VAL A 222 14.76 -5.74 22.49
CA VAL A 222 14.77 -5.04 21.20
C VAL A 222 15.54 -3.72 21.36
N PRO A 223 16.57 -3.45 20.55
CA PRO A 223 17.31 -2.20 20.64
C PRO A 223 16.41 -1.01 20.27
N SER A 224 16.40 0.01 21.13
CA SER A 224 15.70 1.26 20.84
C SER A 224 16.39 1.96 19.67
N ARG A 225 15.62 2.17 18.60
CA ARG A 225 16.07 2.86 17.38
C ARG A 225 14.95 3.80 16.93
N PRO A 226 15.26 5.08 16.61
CA PRO A 226 14.27 6.00 16.09
C PRO A 226 13.57 5.42 14.87
N ARG A 227 12.24 5.36 14.91
CA ARG A 227 11.40 4.84 13.82
C ARG A 227 10.05 5.54 13.84
N ALA A 228 9.51 5.83 12.66
CA ALA A 228 8.19 6.45 12.51
C ALA A 228 7.04 5.43 12.60
N VAL A 229 7.32 4.16 12.24
CA VAL A 229 6.32 3.09 12.21
C VAL A 229 6.79 1.96 13.14
N PRO A 230 6.00 1.57 14.15
CA PRO A 230 6.33 0.45 15.02
C PRO A 230 6.10 -0.89 14.32
N TYR A 231 6.82 -1.92 14.74
CA TYR A 231 6.51 -3.30 14.33
C TYR A 231 5.26 -3.81 15.05
N HIS A 232 4.64 -4.86 14.52
CA HIS A 232 3.37 -5.39 15.05
C HIS A 232 3.49 -6.02 16.44
N ASP A 233 4.68 -6.46 16.82
CA ASP A 233 5.02 -6.99 18.16
C ASP A 233 5.31 -5.88 19.18
N GLU A 234 5.54 -4.64 18.73
CA GLU A 234 5.69 -3.45 19.58
C GLU A 234 4.34 -2.79 19.91
N LEU A 235 3.26 -3.20 19.22
CA LEU A 235 1.92 -2.69 19.43
C LEU A 235 1.18 -3.48 20.52
N PHE A 236 0.43 -2.79 21.38
CA PHE A 236 -0.47 -3.44 22.36
C PHE A 236 -1.43 -4.43 21.71
N HIS A 237 -1.91 -4.12 20.51
CA HIS A 237 -2.78 -4.98 19.72
C HIS A 237 -2.32 -5.00 18.26
N LYS A 238 -2.23 -6.21 17.68
CA LYS A 238 -1.93 -6.35 16.26
C LYS A 238 -3.05 -5.72 15.44
N PRO A 239 -2.73 -4.92 14.39
CA PRO A 239 -3.76 -4.32 13.56
C PRO A 239 -4.53 -5.40 12.82
N THR A 240 -5.82 -5.53 13.12
CA THR A 240 -6.73 -6.46 12.45
C THR A 240 -7.47 -5.72 11.33
N ARG A 241 -7.65 -6.40 10.18
CA ARG A 241 -8.54 -5.88 9.15
C ARG A 241 -9.96 -5.94 9.70
N ARG A 242 -10.69 -4.84 9.62
CA ARG A 242 -12.10 -4.74 10.03
C ARG A 242 -13.04 -5.64 9.18
N GLY A 243 -12.51 -6.29 8.13
CA GLY A 243 -13.19 -7.34 7.38
C GLY A 243 -14.41 -6.87 6.59
N LEU A 244 -15.27 -7.82 6.21
CA LEU A 244 -16.53 -7.54 5.52
C LEU A 244 -17.57 -6.84 6.41
N VAL A 245 -17.34 -6.77 7.73
CA VAL A 245 -18.23 -6.10 8.69
C VAL A 245 -18.36 -4.60 8.42
N VAL A 246 -17.37 -3.98 7.77
CA VAL A 246 -17.45 -2.56 7.39
C VAL A 246 -18.34 -2.33 6.16
N VAL A 247 -18.52 -3.33 5.31
CA VAL A 247 -19.36 -3.22 4.10
C VAL A 247 -20.79 -2.81 4.41
N PRO A 248 -21.54 -3.48 5.33
CA PRO A 248 -22.89 -3.04 5.68
C PRO A 248 -22.88 -1.67 6.36
N ILE A 249 -21.84 -1.30 7.11
CA ILE A 249 -21.71 0.05 7.70
C ILE A 249 -21.63 1.10 6.59
N TYR A 250 -20.79 0.88 5.58
CA TYR A 250 -20.70 1.78 4.42
C TYR A 250 -22.01 1.83 3.64
N ILE A 251 -22.64 0.68 3.37
CA ILE A 251 -23.92 0.61 2.66
C ILE A 251 -25.00 1.38 3.44
N THR A 252 -25.15 1.14 4.74
CA THR A 252 -26.10 1.84 5.59
C THR A 252 -25.84 3.34 5.59
N PHE A 253 -24.57 3.75 5.70
CA PHE A 253 -24.22 5.17 5.65
C PHE A 253 -24.61 5.81 4.30
N VAL A 254 -24.33 5.12 3.18
CA VAL A 254 -24.73 5.57 1.84
C VAL A 254 -26.25 5.63 1.70
N LEU A 255 -26.98 4.62 2.16
CA LEU A 255 -28.44 4.58 2.10
C LEU A 255 -29.09 5.68 2.96
N LEU A 256 -28.60 5.89 4.18
CA LEU A 256 -29.06 6.99 5.04
C LEU A 256 -28.74 8.35 4.42
N SER A 257 -27.58 8.49 3.77
CA SER A 257 -27.20 9.72 3.06
C SER A 257 -28.13 9.98 1.87
N LEU A 258 -28.45 8.94 1.07
CA LEU A 258 -29.39 9.03 -0.04
C LEU A 258 -30.82 9.34 0.43
N LEU A 259 -31.26 8.70 1.52
CA LEU A 259 -32.57 8.96 2.13
C LEU A 259 -32.65 10.39 2.67
N GLY A 260 -31.61 10.85 3.37
CA GLY A 260 -31.52 12.23 3.87
C GLY A 260 -31.53 13.24 2.73
N PHE A 261 -30.77 12.99 1.66
CA PHE A 261 -30.78 13.81 0.45
C PHE A 261 -32.17 13.85 -0.19
N TYR A 262 -32.79 12.69 -0.41
CA TYR A 262 -34.14 12.62 -0.96
C TYR A 262 -35.15 13.40 -0.13
N ARG A 263 -35.20 13.15 1.20
CA ARG A 263 -36.13 13.82 2.11
C ARG A 263 -35.91 15.33 2.18
N LEU A 264 -34.68 15.81 2.13
CA LEU A 264 -34.38 17.23 2.12
C LEU A 264 -35.03 17.93 0.92
N PHE A 265 -34.97 17.32 -0.27
CA PHE A 265 -35.56 17.89 -1.48
C PHE A 265 -37.07 17.69 -1.57
N THR A 266 -37.62 16.54 -1.14
CA THR A 266 -39.07 16.32 -1.17
C THR A 266 -39.80 17.16 -0.14
N LEU A 267 -39.31 17.25 1.10
CA LEU A 267 -39.94 18.05 2.15
C LEU A 267 -39.97 19.55 1.80
N GLY A 268 -38.95 20.06 1.12
CA GLY A 268 -38.98 21.44 0.66
C GLY A 268 -40.03 21.69 -0.43
N THR A 269 -40.44 20.65 -1.17
CA THR A 269 -41.50 20.73 -2.18
C THR A 269 -42.87 20.59 -1.50
N GLU A 270 -43.02 19.61 -0.62
CA GLU A 270 -44.26 19.34 0.14
C GLU A 270 -44.65 20.52 1.04
N ASN A 271 -43.68 21.18 1.67
CA ASN A 271 -43.91 22.32 2.56
C ASN A 271 -43.90 23.69 1.83
N GLY A 272 -43.79 23.70 0.49
CA GLY A 272 -43.80 24.94 -0.32
C GLY A 272 -42.55 25.82 -0.19
N LEU A 273 -41.51 25.37 0.53
CA LEU A 273 -40.28 26.11 0.77
C LEU A 273 -39.56 26.49 -0.54
N TRP A 274 -39.48 25.56 -1.50
CA TRP A 274 -38.82 25.84 -2.79
C TRP A 274 -39.57 26.89 -3.62
N GLU A 275 -40.89 26.91 -3.52
CA GLU A 275 -41.72 27.91 -4.21
C GLU A 275 -41.53 29.30 -3.58
N LEU A 276 -41.50 29.37 -2.25
CA LEU A 276 -41.21 30.60 -1.51
C LEU A 276 -39.81 31.13 -1.84
N LEU A 277 -38.80 30.25 -1.83
CA LEU A 277 -37.42 30.60 -2.16
C LEU A 277 -37.30 31.13 -3.59
N SER A 278 -37.99 30.49 -4.55
CA SER A 278 -38.04 30.95 -5.95
C SER A 278 -38.65 32.36 -6.05
N LYS A 279 -39.77 32.62 -5.36
CA LYS A 279 -40.41 33.94 -5.32
C LYS A 279 -39.48 35.02 -4.74
N VAL A 280 -38.78 34.72 -3.64
CA VAL A 280 -37.83 35.63 -2.99
C VAL A 280 -36.60 35.90 -3.86
N LEU A 281 -36.09 34.89 -4.57
CA LEU A 281 -34.95 35.04 -5.48
C LEU A 281 -35.32 35.86 -6.73
N LEU A 282 -36.55 35.71 -7.24
CA LEU A 282 -37.08 36.48 -8.37
C LEU A 282 -37.43 37.91 -7.98
N SER A 283 -38.05 38.14 -6.82
CA SER A 283 -38.36 39.50 -6.33
C SER A 283 -37.11 40.26 -5.90
N GLY A 284 -36.05 39.55 -5.49
CA GLY A 284 -34.84 40.16 -4.95
C GLY A 284 -35.04 40.84 -3.59
N SER A 285 -36.14 40.53 -2.90
CA SER A 285 -36.48 41.09 -1.59
C SER A 285 -37.17 40.04 -0.71
N LEU A 286 -36.97 40.19 0.60
CA LEU A 286 -37.65 39.45 1.66
C LEU A 286 -38.86 40.27 2.12
N PRO A 287 -40.08 39.97 1.62
CA PRO A 287 -41.24 40.83 1.80
C PRO A 287 -41.65 41.00 3.27
N ASP A 288 -41.52 39.93 4.07
CA ASP A 288 -41.92 39.93 5.49
C ASP A 288 -41.02 40.79 6.39
N TYR A 289 -39.82 41.15 5.92
CA TYR A 289 -38.83 41.93 6.66
C TYR A 289 -38.44 43.25 5.96
N GLY A 290 -38.97 43.52 4.77
CA GLY A 290 -38.66 44.73 3.99
C GLY A 290 -37.19 44.83 3.53
N LEU A 291 -36.43 43.73 3.52
CA LEU A 291 -35.01 43.71 3.21
C LEU A 291 -34.75 43.35 1.75
N LYS A 292 -33.79 44.03 1.11
CA LYS A 292 -33.31 43.68 -0.23
C LYS A 292 -32.20 42.63 -0.13
N LEU A 293 -32.24 41.61 -0.99
CA LEU A 293 -31.19 40.60 -1.07
C LEU A 293 -29.97 41.16 -1.80
N GLU A 294 -28.82 41.07 -1.15
CA GLU A 294 -27.54 41.44 -1.75
C GLU A 294 -27.17 40.43 -2.86
N ASN A 295 -26.74 40.94 -4.00
CA ASN A 295 -26.40 40.12 -5.18
C ASN A 295 -24.90 39.82 -5.29
N SER A 296 -24.07 40.52 -4.50
CA SER A 296 -22.61 40.43 -4.53
C SER A 296 -22.09 40.31 -3.11
N PHE A 297 -21.49 39.17 -2.77
CA PHE A 297 -20.88 38.96 -1.46
C PHE A 297 -19.36 39.04 -1.57
N ILE A 298 -18.78 38.30 -2.52
CA ILE A 298 -17.33 38.17 -2.73
C ILE A 298 -16.92 38.76 -4.09
N GLY A 299 -17.89 39.09 -4.96
CA GLY A 299 -17.66 39.66 -6.30
C GLY A 299 -17.37 38.61 -7.38
N LEU A 300 -17.45 37.33 -7.04
CA LEU A 300 -17.30 36.21 -7.97
C LEU A 300 -18.67 35.61 -8.27
N HIS A 301 -19.17 35.83 -9.49
CA HIS A 301 -20.52 35.42 -9.90
C HIS A 301 -20.84 33.94 -9.61
N SER A 302 -19.90 33.03 -9.87
CA SER A 302 -20.09 31.58 -9.63
C SER A 302 -20.23 31.21 -8.14
N VAL A 303 -19.69 32.01 -7.25
CA VAL A 303 -19.76 31.82 -5.79
C VAL A 303 -20.98 32.54 -5.24
N ASP A 304 -21.18 33.79 -5.62
CA ASP A 304 -22.29 34.64 -5.16
C ASP A 304 -23.65 34.07 -5.59
N SER A 305 -23.74 33.49 -6.79
CA SER A 305 -24.94 32.79 -7.27
C SER A 305 -25.32 31.57 -6.41
N LYS A 306 -24.35 30.92 -5.74
CA LYS A 306 -24.60 29.79 -4.82
C LYS A 306 -24.87 30.25 -3.39
N LEU A 307 -24.31 31.39 -2.96
CA LEU A 307 -24.53 31.96 -1.62
C LEU A 307 -25.91 32.61 -1.48
N ARG A 308 -26.41 33.24 -2.55
CA ARG A 308 -27.70 33.94 -2.56
C ARG A 308 -28.89 33.08 -2.09
N PRO A 309 -29.12 31.85 -2.57
CA PRO A 309 -30.19 30.99 -2.06
C PRO A 309 -29.98 30.55 -0.61
N LEU A 310 -28.74 30.36 -0.17
CA LEU A 310 -28.43 30.01 1.23
C LEU A 310 -28.76 31.19 2.18
N VAL A 311 -28.42 32.41 1.78
CA VAL A 311 -28.78 33.63 2.55
C VAL A 311 -30.30 33.78 2.62
N ALA A 312 -31.00 33.65 1.50
CA ALA A 312 -32.46 33.73 1.47
C ALA A 312 -33.15 32.65 2.35
N LEU A 313 -32.53 31.47 2.48
CA LEU A 313 -33.06 30.36 3.29
C LEU A 313 -32.81 30.55 4.80
N PHE A 314 -31.63 31.02 5.20
CA PHE A 314 -31.22 31.07 6.62
C PHE A 314 -31.34 32.46 7.28
N LEU A 315 -31.49 33.54 6.51
CA LEU A 315 -31.64 34.89 7.06
C LEU A 315 -32.97 35.13 7.81
N PRO A 316 -34.15 34.68 7.34
CA PRO A 316 -35.42 34.92 8.04
C PRO A 316 -35.45 34.37 9.48
N PRO A 317 -35.05 33.10 9.75
CA PRO A 317 -35.01 32.56 11.11
C PRO A 317 -34.04 33.26 12.07
N LEU A 318 -33.04 33.98 11.55
CA LEU A 318 -32.07 34.73 12.38
C LEU A 318 -32.60 36.10 12.79
N LEU A 319 -33.49 36.67 11.96
CA LEU A 319 -34.10 37.99 12.14
C LEU A 319 -35.42 37.94 12.92
N ASP A 320 -36.11 36.80 12.96
CA ASP A 320 -37.36 36.64 13.70
C ASP A 320 -37.13 36.74 15.23
N PRO A 321 -37.71 37.75 15.93
CA PRO A 321 -37.53 37.93 17.36
C PRO A 321 -38.41 36.99 18.23
N TRP A 322 -39.39 36.29 17.66
CA TRP A 322 -40.40 35.55 18.42
C TRP A 322 -40.13 34.04 18.54
N HIS A 323 -39.28 33.47 17.68
CA HIS A 323 -39.03 32.03 17.61
C HIS A 323 -37.57 31.65 17.94
N ASN A 324 -37.21 31.78 19.22
CA ASN A 324 -35.87 31.44 19.73
C ASN A 324 -35.40 30.01 19.40
N ALA A 325 -36.33 29.05 19.29
CA ALA A 325 -36.01 27.66 18.93
C ALA A 325 -35.51 27.53 17.49
N THR A 326 -36.14 28.20 16.52
CA THR A 326 -35.77 28.17 15.10
C THR A 326 -34.44 28.88 14.87
N LYS A 327 -34.20 29.96 15.61
CA LYS A 327 -32.93 30.68 15.62
C LYS A 327 -31.79 29.80 16.16
N LEU A 328 -32.01 29.14 17.29
CA LEU A 328 -31.05 28.21 17.87
C LEU A 328 -30.77 27.02 16.94
N GLN A 329 -31.82 26.46 16.32
CA GLN A 329 -31.69 25.36 15.35
C GLN A 329 -30.87 25.77 14.12
N SER A 330 -31.09 26.97 13.59
CA SER A 330 -30.34 27.50 12.44
C SER A 330 -28.87 27.73 12.79
N ILE A 331 -28.58 28.27 13.97
CA ILE A 331 -27.21 28.44 14.49
C ILE A 331 -26.53 27.09 14.69
N CYS A 332 -27.22 26.11 15.29
CA CYS A 332 -26.69 24.76 15.49
C CYS A 332 -26.41 24.05 14.16
N PHE A 333 -27.30 24.18 13.17
CA PHE A 333 -27.11 23.61 11.84
C PHE A 333 -25.90 24.23 11.12
N LEU A 334 -25.81 25.57 11.08
CA LEU A 334 -24.65 26.27 10.51
C LEU A 334 -23.36 25.90 11.24
N SER A 335 -23.42 25.79 12.57
CA SER A 335 -22.28 25.40 13.40
C SER A 335 -21.81 23.96 13.12
N SER A 336 -22.74 23.05 12.81
CA SER A 336 -22.45 21.66 12.49
C SER A 336 -21.69 21.47 11.18
N MET A 337 -21.66 22.48 10.31
CA MET A 337 -20.87 22.46 9.08
C MET A 337 -19.38 22.73 9.34
N PHE A 338 -19.01 23.43 10.43
CA PHE A 338 -17.60 23.71 10.74
C PHE A 338 -16.79 22.45 11.04
N PRO A 339 -17.27 21.47 11.84
CA PRO A 339 -16.58 20.19 12.00
C PRO A 339 -16.39 19.45 10.68
N LEU A 340 -17.37 19.50 9.76
CA LEU A 340 -17.24 18.89 8.44
C LEU A 340 -16.17 19.58 7.59
N MET A 341 -16.12 20.92 7.61
CA MET A 341 -15.03 21.66 6.96
C MET A 341 -13.68 21.35 7.61
N GLY A 342 -13.61 21.26 8.94
CA GLY A 342 -12.40 20.87 9.66
C GLY A 342 -11.94 19.46 9.30
N ILE A 343 -12.86 18.50 9.21
CA ILE A 343 -12.58 17.13 8.74
C ILE A 343 -12.14 17.17 7.28
N PHE A 344 -12.82 17.88 6.38
CA PHE A 344 -12.43 17.98 4.98
C PHE A 344 -11.09 18.66 4.77
N VAL A 345 -10.75 19.65 5.59
CA VAL A 345 -9.43 20.31 5.58
C VAL A 345 -8.38 19.31 6.08
N ILE A 346 -8.54 18.74 7.28
CA ILE A 346 -7.56 17.80 7.85
C ILE A 346 -7.39 16.56 6.97
N GLU A 347 -8.48 15.97 6.49
CA GLU A 347 -8.45 14.81 5.59
C GLU A 347 -8.01 15.19 4.18
N GLY A 348 -8.29 16.40 3.69
CA GLY A 348 -7.82 16.89 2.38
C GLY A 348 -6.30 17.11 2.35
N TYR A 349 -5.71 17.51 3.48
CA TYR A 349 -4.27 17.61 3.68
C TYR A 349 -3.60 16.28 4.06
N ARG A 350 -4.36 15.20 4.27
CA ARG A 350 -3.77 13.87 4.37
C ARG A 350 -3.31 13.44 3.00
N THR A 351 -2.04 13.09 2.89
CA THR A 351 -1.36 12.58 1.69
C THR A 351 -2.08 11.40 1.02
N ARG A 352 -2.79 10.57 1.81
CA ARG A 352 -3.65 9.48 1.29
C ARG A 352 -4.88 9.93 0.48
N ASN A 353 -5.28 11.20 0.58
CA ASN A 353 -6.40 11.81 -0.12
C ASN A 353 -5.94 12.80 -1.20
N SER A 354 -4.74 12.59 -1.77
CA SER A 354 -4.14 13.42 -2.83
C SER A 354 -4.95 13.54 -4.12
N TRP A 355 -5.99 12.72 -4.30
CA TRP A 355 -6.96 12.82 -5.40
C TRP A 355 -8.13 13.78 -5.10
N THR A 356 -8.18 14.37 -3.92
CA THR A 356 -9.21 15.36 -3.56
C THR A 356 -8.86 16.74 -4.11
N LEU A 357 -9.88 17.52 -4.50
CA LEU A 357 -9.72 18.86 -5.09
C LEU A 357 -8.96 19.87 -4.23
N LEU A 358 -8.73 19.57 -2.95
CA LEU A 358 -8.05 20.43 -1.98
C LEU A 358 -6.54 20.20 -1.90
N HIS A 359 -6.02 19.14 -2.53
CA HIS A 359 -4.60 18.85 -2.55
C HIS A 359 -3.97 19.54 -3.78
N ARG A 360 -3.35 20.71 -3.58
CA ARG A 360 -2.50 21.38 -4.57
C ARG A 360 -1.08 21.52 -4.05
#